data_AF-A0A821MKN5-F1
#
_entry.id   AF-A0A821MKN5-F1
#
_cell.length_a   1.000
_cell.length_b   1.000
_cell.length_c   1.000
_cell.angle_alpha   90.00
_cell.angle_beta   90.00
_cell.angle_gamma   90.00
#
_symmetry.space_group_name_H-M   'P 1'
#
loop_
_entity.id
_entity.type
_entity.pdbx_description
1 polymer ?
#
loop_
_entity_poly.entity_id
_entity_poly.type
_entity_poly.pdbx_seq_one_letter_code
_entity_poly.pdbx_strand_id
1 'polypeptide(L)'
;MNNPQYTNNPIINGAPSTTSPSDINPGSNGVDFIEVNPSVIIPFAPGTTPIIVKVSVPNTNTNVDKITVTITEPNGTTVVNQVSPGDTNKVDTFPITPLPENSTMTVTFGTNNGQPPENVTLSVIAC
;
A
#
# COMPACT_ATOMS: atom_id res chain seq x y z
N MET A 1 -7.40 10.92 -9.98
CA MET A 1 -7.00 11.68 -8.78
C MET A 1 -6.21 10.73 -7.90
N ASN A 2 -4.93 10.99 -7.62
CA ASN A 2 -4.21 10.30 -6.54
C ASN A 2 -4.66 10.95 -5.24
N ASN A 3 -5.05 10.17 -4.22
CA ASN A 3 -5.55 10.74 -2.98
C ASN A 3 -4.48 10.61 -1.88
N PRO A 4 -3.55 11.58 -1.77
CA PRO A 4 -2.42 11.49 -0.84
C PRO A 4 -2.86 11.41 0.62
N GLN A 5 -4.13 11.71 0.94
CA GLN A 5 -4.62 11.67 2.32
C GLN A 5 -4.46 10.30 2.99
N TYR A 6 -4.53 9.21 2.21
CA TYR A 6 -4.37 7.85 2.74
C TYR A 6 -2.91 7.48 2.99
N THR A 7 -1.95 8.19 2.40
CA THR A 7 -0.51 7.96 2.63
C THR A 7 0.12 9.05 3.50
N ASN A 8 -0.69 9.86 4.18
CA ASN A 8 -0.16 10.90 5.07
C ASN A 8 0.54 10.33 6.32
N ASN A 9 -0.04 9.30 6.94
CA ASN A 9 0.50 8.69 8.17
C ASN A 9 0.60 7.15 8.09
N PRO A 10 1.25 6.58 7.05
CA PRO A 10 1.47 5.14 6.97
C PRO A 10 2.44 4.67 8.06
N ILE A 11 2.25 3.43 8.51
CA ILE A 11 3.24 2.69 9.28
C ILE A 11 4.02 1.85 8.28
N ILE A 12 5.33 2.09 8.18
CA ILE A 12 6.22 1.44 7.22
C ILE A 12 7.05 0.40 7.97
N ASN A 13 6.82 -0.88 7.70
CA ASN A 13 7.51 -2.00 8.34
C ASN A 13 8.60 -2.57 7.42
N GLY A 14 9.74 -2.93 7.99
CA GLY A 14 10.87 -3.52 7.27
C GLY A 14 11.72 -2.52 6.49
N ALA A 15 11.61 -1.22 6.80
CA ALA A 15 12.43 -0.14 6.26
C ALA A 15 13.46 0.35 7.30
N PRO A 16 14.53 1.06 6.90
CA PRO A 16 15.46 1.70 7.83
C PRO A 16 14.75 2.59 8.85
N SER A 17 15.29 2.69 10.07
CA SER A 17 14.70 3.51 11.15
C SER A 17 14.65 5.01 10.85
N THR A 18 15.39 5.48 9.84
CA THR A 18 15.38 6.86 9.34
C THR A 18 14.24 7.14 8.35
N THR A 19 13.49 6.12 7.93
CA THR A 19 12.40 6.25 6.96
C THR A 19 11.27 7.06 7.56
N SER A 20 10.84 8.09 6.85
CA SER A 20 9.69 8.91 7.22
C SER A 20 8.43 8.46 6.47
N PRO A 21 7.23 8.59 7.06
CA PRO A 21 5.98 8.23 6.39
C PRO A 21 5.79 8.91 5.03
N SER A 22 6.26 10.15 4.87
CA SER A 22 6.18 10.89 3.61
C SER A 22 7.03 10.31 2.48
N ASP A 23 8.03 9.49 2.79
CA ASP A 23 8.95 8.93 1.79
C ASP A 23 8.25 7.91 0.88
N ILE A 24 7.10 7.36 1.30
CA ILE A 24 6.30 6.46 0.46
C ILE A 24 5.35 7.23 -0.49
N ASN A 25 5.22 8.54 -0.36
CA ASN A 25 4.25 9.30 -1.17
C ASN A 25 4.63 9.33 -2.66
N PRO A 26 3.66 9.36 -3.59
CA PRO A 26 3.95 9.54 -5.00
C PRO A 26 4.72 10.85 -5.24
N GLY A 27 5.84 10.76 -5.97
CA GLY A 27 6.72 11.90 -6.28
C GLY A 27 7.85 12.15 -5.26
N SER A 28 7.93 11.35 -4.18
CA SER A 28 9.12 11.30 -3.33
C SER A 28 10.27 10.53 -3.98
N ASN A 29 11.40 10.42 -3.27
CA ASN A 29 12.52 9.56 -3.66
C ASN A 29 12.25 8.06 -3.45
N GLY A 30 11.10 7.69 -2.89
CA GLY A 30 10.78 6.30 -2.53
C GLY A 30 11.47 5.79 -1.27
N VAL A 31 11.07 4.58 -0.87
CA VAL A 31 11.61 3.85 0.28
C VAL A 31 12.40 2.65 -0.21
N ASP A 32 13.64 2.55 0.24
CA ASP A 32 14.46 1.34 0.13
C ASP A 32 14.27 0.50 1.40
N PHE A 33 13.61 -0.64 1.26
CA PHE A 33 13.37 -1.55 2.37
C PHE A 33 14.63 -2.39 2.66
N ILE A 34 14.73 -2.89 3.89
CA ILE A 34 15.81 -3.78 4.34
C ILE A 34 15.34 -5.22 4.55
N GLU A 35 14.02 -5.44 4.59
CA GLU A 35 13.39 -6.75 4.68
C GLU A 35 12.88 -7.22 3.32
N VAL A 36 12.86 -8.54 3.11
CA VAL A 36 12.39 -9.16 1.85
C VAL A 36 10.88 -9.12 1.69
N ASN A 37 10.13 -9.13 2.80
CA ASN A 37 8.66 -9.11 2.80
C ASN A 37 8.12 -7.94 3.63
N PRO A 38 8.43 -6.69 3.27
CA PRO A 38 7.99 -5.54 4.05
C PRO A 38 6.51 -5.23 3.82
N SER A 39 5.97 -4.33 4.64
CA SER A 39 4.59 -3.89 4.52
C SER A 39 4.42 -2.41 4.83
N VAL A 40 3.37 -1.82 4.24
CA VAL A 40 2.87 -0.49 4.57
C VAL A 40 1.44 -0.62 5.07
N ILE A 41 1.18 -0.12 6.27
CA ILE A 41 -0.13 -0.13 6.91
C ILE A 41 -0.70 1.28 6.88
N ILE A 42 -1.90 1.41 6.36
CA ILE A 42 -2.65 2.64 6.20
C ILE A 42 -3.95 2.54 7.01
N PRO A 43 -4.02 3.18 8.19
CA PRO A 43 -5.28 3.33 8.89
C PRO A 43 -6.15 4.36 8.15
N PHE A 44 -7.40 4.03 7.86
CA PHE A 44 -8.33 5.03 7.36
C PHE A 44 -8.74 5.99 8.46
N ALA A 45 -8.95 7.26 8.10
CA ALA A 45 -9.35 8.28 9.07
C ALA A 45 -10.68 7.90 9.74
N PRO A 46 -10.84 8.13 11.07
CA PRO A 46 -12.09 7.89 11.76
C PRO A 46 -13.27 8.62 11.08
N GLY A 47 -14.43 7.96 11.03
CA GLY A 47 -15.64 8.49 10.38
C GLY A 47 -15.56 8.57 8.84
N THR A 48 -14.57 7.94 8.22
CA THR A 48 -14.46 7.83 6.76
C THR A 48 -14.74 6.39 6.31
N THR A 49 -15.55 6.25 5.26
CA THR A 49 -15.90 4.96 4.63
C THR A 49 -15.49 4.95 3.15
N PRO A 50 -14.18 4.85 2.85
CA PRO A 50 -13.69 5.06 1.49
C PRO A 50 -14.09 3.93 0.55
N ILE A 51 -14.32 4.24 -0.73
CA ILE A 51 -14.36 3.25 -1.80
C ILE A 51 -12.99 3.26 -2.49
N ILE A 52 -12.20 2.21 -2.28
CA ILE A 52 -10.90 2.09 -2.95
C ILE A 52 -11.12 1.73 -4.42
N VAL A 53 -10.43 2.44 -5.31
CA VAL A 53 -10.49 2.22 -6.76
C VAL A 53 -9.22 1.56 -7.25
N LYS A 54 -8.05 2.00 -6.74
CA LYS A 54 -6.75 1.50 -7.19
C LYS A 54 -5.69 1.66 -6.12
N VAL A 55 -4.82 0.68 -6.03
CA VAL A 55 -3.56 0.72 -5.27
C VAL A 55 -2.44 0.35 -6.21
N SER A 56 -1.34 1.11 -6.23
CA SER A 56 -0.21 0.81 -7.11
C SER A 56 1.11 1.37 -6.60
N VAL A 57 2.22 0.77 -7.03
CA VAL A 57 3.57 1.33 -6.91
C VAL A 57 3.90 2.06 -8.21
N PRO A 58 3.87 3.41 -8.26
CA PRO A 58 4.02 4.14 -9.51
C PRO A 58 5.48 4.30 -9.95
N ASN A 59 6.45 4.07 -9.06
CA ASN A 59 7.86 4.22 -9.40
C ASN A 59 8.30 3.13 -10.38
N THR A 60 8.89 3.52 -11.51
CA THR A 60 9.34 2.58 -12.54
C THR A 60 10.73 2.00 -12.26
N ASN A 61 11.49 2.61 -11.34
CA ASN A 61 12.84 2.18 -10.96
C ASN A 61 12.82 1.31 -9.69
N THR A 62 11.74 0.57 -9.47
CA THR A 62 11.57 -0.37 -8.35
C THR A 62 11.79 -1.80 -8.82
N ASN A 63 12.22 -2.68 -7.93
CA ASN A 63 12.29 -4.14 -8.14
C ASN A 63 11.01 -4.87 -7.67
N VAL A 64 9.97 -4.14 -7.25
CA VAL A 64 8.67 -4.72 -6.88
C VAL A 64 7.99 -5.33 -8.10
N ASP A 65 7.74 -6.64 -8.03
CA ASP A 65 7.07 -7.42 -9.05
C ASP A 65 5.57 -7.58 -8.77
N LYS A 66 5.22 -7.67 -7.48
CA LYS A 66 3.85 -7.92 -7.03
C LYS A 66 3.52 -7.16 -5.76
N ILE A 67 2.26 -6.81 -5.60
CA ILE A 67 1.70 -6.29 -4.35
C ILE A 67 0.52 -7.14 -3.90
N THR A 68 0.38 -7.31 -2.59
CA THR A 68 -0.85 -7.81 -1.98
C THR A 68 -1.49 -6.71 -1.19
N VAL A 69 -2.77 -6.45 -1.42
CA VAL A 69 -3.58 -5.47 -0.68
C VAL A 69 -4.61 -6.21 0.14
N THR A 70 -4.48 -6.08 1.46
CA THR A 70 -5.43 -6.60 2.44
C THR A 70 -6.14 -5.45 3.11
N ILE A 71 -7.45 -5.53 3.28
CA ILE A 71 -8.21 -4.56 4.09
C ILE A 71 -8.93 -5.31 5.19
N THR A 72 -8.72 -4.86 6.42
CA THR A 72 -9.22 -5.51 7.63
C THR A 72 -10.08 -4.54 8.44
N GLU A 73 -11.20 -5.04 8.95
CA GLU A 73 -12.06 -4.35 9.92
C GLU A 73 -11.42 -4.29 11.32
N PRO A 74 -11.89 -3.40 12.21
CA PRO A 74 -11.43 -3.35 13.60
C PRO A 74 -11.59 -4.68 14.38
N ASN A 75 -12.55 -5.52 14.00
CA ASN A 75 -12.77 -6.84 14.61
C ASN A 75 -11.81 -7.93 14.09
N GLY A 76 -10.91 -7.61 13.16
CA GLY A 76 -9.96 -8.54 12.54
C GLY A 76 -10.48 -9.24 11.27
N THR A 77 -11.71 -8.98 10.83
CA THR A 77 -12.30 -9.56 9.62
C THR A 77 -11.64 -8.96 8.38
N THR A 78 -11.14 -9.81 7.49
CA THR A 78 -10.61 -9.38 6.19
C THR A 78 -11.76 -9.23 5.19
N VAL A 79 -11.94 -8.03 4.66
CA VAL A 79 -12.98 -7.70 3.67
C VAL A 79 -12.45 -7.57 2.25
N VAL A 80 -11.15 -7.31 2.10
CA VAL A 80 -10.44 -7.34 0.82
C VAL A 80 -9.14 -8.09 1.00
N ASN A 81 -8.82 -8.98 0.08
CA ASN A 81 -7.50 -9.60 -0.06
C ASN A 81 -7.24 -9.82 -1.55
N GLN A 82 -6.42 -8.96 -2.15
CA GLN A 82 -6.13 -9.01 -3.58
C GLN A 82 -4.65 -8.94 -3.85
N VAL A 83 -4.22 -9.76 -4.81
CA VAL A 83 -2.86 -9.78 -5.31
C VAL A 83 -2.87 -9.17 -6.70
N SER A 84 -1.90 -8.31 -7.00
CA SER A 84 -1.73 -7.80 -8.35
C SER A 84 -1.45 -8.96 -9.33
N PRO A 85 -1.88 -8.86 -10.60
CA PRO A 85 -1.40 -9.75 -11.65
C PRO A 85 0.14 -9.79 -11.68
N GLY A 86 0.73 -10.92 -12.09
CA GLY A 86 2.19 -11.06 -12.21
C GLY A 86 2.80 -9.99 -13.12
N ASP A 87 4.00 -9.54 -12.79
CA ASP A 87 4.70 -8.43 -13.46
C ASP A 87 3.90 -7.11 -13.44
N THR A 88 2.93 -6.99 -12.55
CA THR A 88 2.21 -5.74 -12.30
C THR A 88 2.30 -5.38 -10.83
N ASN A 89 2.58 -4.12 -10.57
CA ASN A 89 2.65 -3.55 -9.23
C ASN A 89 1.38 -2.76 -8.91
N LYS A 90 0.22 -3.23 -9.39
CA LYS A 90 -1.09 -2.56 -9.24
C LYS A 90 -2.24 -3.53 -8.99
N VAL A 91 -3.19 -3.10 -8.16
CA VAL A 91 -4.51 -3.70 -7.99
C VAL A 91 -5.54 -2.63 -8.35
N ASP A 92 -6.45 -2.94 -9.28
CA ASP A 92 -7.49 -2.03 -9.77
C ASP A 92 -8.91 -2.65 -9.75
N THR A 93 -9.07 -3.80 -9.10
CA THR A 93 -10.31 -4.59 -9.07
C THR A 93 -10.97 -4.61 -7.68
N PHE A 94 -11.22 -3.46 -7.07
CA PHE A 94 -11.80 -3.40 -5.72
C PHE A 94 -13.35 -3.50 -5.71
N PRO A 95 -13.96 -3.93 -4.60
CA PRO A 95 -15.41 -3.80 -4.40
C PRO A 95 -15.84 -2.33 -4.49
N ILE A 96 -16.97 -2.07 -5.15
CA ILE A 96 -17.55 -0.72 -5.26
C ILE A 96 -18.39 -0.31 -4.03
N THR A 97 -18.38 -1.13 -2.98
CA THR A 97 -19.07 -0.85 -1.72
C THR A 97 -18.16 -0.06 -0.79
N PRO A 98 -18.71 0.96 -0.07
CA PRO A 98 -17.95 1.67 0.96
C PRO A 98 -17.34 0.72 1.98
N LEU A 99 -16.07 0.95 2.32
CA LEU A 99 -15.41 0.16 3.35
C LEU A 99 -15.93 0.54 4.75
N PRO A 100 -15.93 -0.40 5.70
CA PRO A 100 -16.27 -0.12 7.08
C PRO A 100 -15.41 1.00 7.69
N GLU A 101 -15.97 1.76 8.62
CA GLU A 101 -15.22 2.76 9.36
C GLU A 101 -14.08 2.12 10.15
N ASN A 102 -12.98 2.87 10.30
CA ASN A 102 -11.79 2.45 11.03
C ASN A 102 -11.12 1.17 10.46
N SER A 103 -11.46 0.77 9.23
CA SER A 103 -10.72 -0.25 8.51
C SER A 103 -9.26 0.18 8.30
N THR A 104 -8.40 -0.82 8.18
CA THR A 104 -6.97 -0.65 7.92
C THR A 104 -6.61 -1.36 6.62
N MET A 105 -5.88 -0.68 5.73
CA MET A 105 -5.29 -1.28 4.54
C MET A 105 -3.84 -1.66 4.82
N THR A 106 -3.47 -2.89 4.51
CA THR A 106 -2.09 -3.38 4.54
C THR A 106 -1.68 -3.71 3.11
N VAL A 107 -0.57 -3.12 2.66
CA VAL A 107 0.06 -3.42 1.38
C VAL A 107 1.37 -4.14 1.65
N THR A 108 1.51 -5.38 1.18
CA THR A 108 2.79 -6.11 1.20
C THR A 108 3.41 -6.11 -0.18
N PHE A 109 4.73 -6.05 -0.22
CA PHE A 109 5.51 -5.98 -1.45
C PHE A 109 6.27 -7.28 -1.65
N GLY A 110 6.30 -7.76 -2.89
CA GLY A 110 7.08 -8.93 -3.28
C GLY A 110 7.99 -8.62 -4.45
N THR A 111 9.20 -9.18 -4.40
CA THR A 111 10.19 -9.16 -5.49
C THR A 111 10.36 -10.57 -6.04
N ASN A 112 10.79 -10.69 -7.29
CA ASN A 112 11.05 -11.99 -7.93
C ASN A 112 12.50 -12.48 -7.72
N ASN A 113 13.40 -11.59 -7.29
CA ASN A 113 14.82 -11.85 -7.07
C ASN A 113 15.16 -12.13 -5.59
N GLY A 114 14.16 -12.13 -4.70
CA GLY A 114 14.33 -12.35 -3.26
C GLY A 114 15.11 -11.24 -2.54
N GLN A 115 15.30 -10.08 -3.18
CA GLN A 115 15.90 -8.91 -2.55
C GLN A 115 14.82 -8.04 -1.89
N PRO A 116 15.17 -7.24 -0.87
CA PRO A 116 14.27 -6.21 -0.36
C PRO A 116 13.75 -5.29 -1.48
N PRO A 117 12.47 -4.86 -1.39
CA PRO A 117 11.92 -3.83 -2.28
C PRO A 117 12.70 -2.52 -2.24
N GLU A 118 13.01 -1.97 -3.40
CA GLU A 118 13.77 -0.73 -3.55
C GLU A 118 12.93 0.36 -4.21
N ASN A 119 13.18 1.61 -3.83
CA ASN A 119 12.64 2.81 -4.44
C ASN A 119 11.10 2.81 -4.53
N VAL A 120 10.45 2.28 -3.50
CA VAL A 120 9.00 2.07 -3.50
C VAL A 120 8.30 3.37 -3.15
N THR A 121 7.30 3.74 -3.95
CA THR A 121 6.26 4.70 -3.57
C THR A 121 4.91 4.01 -3.65
N LEU A 122 3.89 4.54 -2.97
CA LEU A 122 2.57 3.94 -2.92
C LEU A 122 1.51 4.98 -3.28
N SER A 123 0.67 4.65 -4.26
CA SER A 123 -0.47 5.46 -4.65
C SER A 123 -1.76 4.74 -4.31
N VAL A 124 -2.61 5.38 -3.51
CA VAL A 124 -3.96 4.92 -3.21
C VAL A 124 -4.96 5.90 -3.82
N ILE A 125 -5.88 5.38 -4.63
CA ILE A 125 -6.99 6.12 -5.22
C ILE A 125 -8.27 5.61 -4.57
N ALA A 126 -9.02 6.53 -3.98
CA ALA A 126 -10.33 6.26 -3.40
C ALA A 126 -11.28 7.43 -3.62
N CYS A 127 -12.58 7.17 -3.57
CA CYS A 127 -13.67 8.15 -3.60
C CYS A 127 -14.55 8.07 -2.36
#